data_AF-A0A1Q8ILP1-F1
#
_entry.id   AF-A0A1Q8ILP1-F1
#
_cell.length_a   1.000
_cell.length_b   1.000
_cell.length_c   1.000
_cell.angle_alpha   90.00
_cell.angle_beta   90.00
_cell.angle_gamma   90.00
#
_symmetry.space_group_name_H-M   'P 1'
#
loop_
_entity.id
_entity.type
_entity.pdbx_description
1 polymer ?
#
loop_
_entity_poly.entity_id
_entity_poly.type
_entity_poly.pdbx_seq_one_letter_code
_entity_poly.pdbx_strand_id
1 'polypeptide(L)'
;MPFLVDQHMEPVEPANGYLLYLAVHRGRTRSPQTWRNHGEALNDFFAWLEVRGLDWQQGCQSNPLPGKPSALAMYRNWSLGATVVGDSGRALKRSTINQRLTCLIAFYRWAESRQLIPALPWMEEDRLAVQRPADFMRHTRAGAQYANSNDLKLRTYTEPPKLLSLDQCKHLIRAPMSHAVRLMTALMLQAGLRNEECRSFPRNYVFNPARLNRRDRIRLDLRPEHMELKYDRPRTVYVSWQMMMELHQYVRFGERARRASGNANTGQTVLFLNRDGAPFSKKGLNNAFRRLNSPLCA
;
A
#
# COMPACT_ATOMS: atom_id res chain seq x y z
N MET A 1 -4.45 -15.58 -7.48
CA MET A 1 -3.02 -15.27 -7.64
C MET A 1 -2.82 -14.85 -9.11
N PRO A 2 -2.02 -13.83 -9.43
CA PRO A 2 -1.69 -13.53 -10.83
C PRO A 2 -0.99 -14.73 -11.48
N PHE A 3 -1.28 -15.00 -12.75
CA PHE A 3 -0.63 -16.01 -13.57
C PHE A 3 -0.14 -15.34 -14.84
N LEU A 4 1.11 -15.60 -15.23
CA LEU A 4 1.75 -14.96 -16.38
C LEU A 4 1.81 -15.93 -17.54
N VAL A 5 1.41 -15.43 -18.71
CA VAL A 5 1.56 -16.10 -20.00
C VAL A 5 2.34 -15.20 -20.93
N ASP A 6 3.09 -15.79 -21.85
CA ASP A 6 3.81 -15.09 -22.89
C ASP A 6 2.92 -14.81 -24.12
N GLN A 7 3.48 -14.25 -25.19
CA GLN A 7 2.78 -13.94 -26.44
C GLN A 7 2.25 -15.18 -27.16
N HIS A 8 2.78 -16.36 -26.84
CA HIS A 8 2.35 -17.65 -27.38
C HIS A 8 1.30 -18.33 -26.50
N MET A 9 0.83 -17.65 -25.44
CA MET A 9 -0.07 -18.17 -24.42
C MET A 9 0.55 -19.29 -23.57
N GLU A 10 1.87 -19.42 -23.59
CA GLU A 10 2.59 -20.40 -22.80
C GLU A 10 2.91 -19.83 -21.41
N PRO A 11 2.89 -20.67 -20.36
CA PRO A 11 3.23 -20.23 -19.01
C PRO A 11 4.68 -19.73 -18.90
N VAL A 12 4.86 -18.54 -18.32
CA VAL A 12 6.21 -18.07 -17.94
C VAL A 12 6.65 -18.80 -16.66
N GLU A 13 7.22 -20.00 -16.80
CA GLU A 13 7.47 -20.93 -15.68
C GLU A 13 8.27 -20.34 -14.51
N PRO A 14 9.41 -19.65 -14.70
CA PRO A 14 10.16 -19.12 -13.56
C PRO A 14 9.35 -18.07 -12.78
N ALA A 15 8.60 -17.22 -13.48
CA ALA A 15 7.77 -16.20 -12.84
C ALA A 15 6.58 -16.81 -12.08
N ASN A 16 5.91 -17.78 -12.71
CA ASN A 16 4.77 -18.48 -12.10
C ASN A 16 5.21 -19.34 -10.89
N GLY A 17 6.36 -20.02 -10.99
CA GLY A 17 6.95 -20.76 -9.86
C GLY A 17 7.25 -19.86 -8.66
N TYR A 18 7.76 -18.65 -8.91
CA TYR A 18 7.99 -17.68 -7.84
C TYR A 18 6.70 -17.16 -7.23
N LEU A 19 5.70 -16.83 -8.04
CA LEU A 19 4.40 -16.36 -7.53
C LEU A 19 3.72 -17.45 -6.68
N LEU A 20 3.80 -18.71 -7.12
CA LEU A 20 3.34 -19.86 -6.35
C LEU A 20 4.05 -19.95 -5.00
N TYR A 21 5.39 -19.88 -5.01
CA TYR A 21 6.18 -19.82 -3.78
C TYR A 21 5.78 -18.66 -2.87
N LEU A 22 5.56 -17.48 -3.43
CA LEU A 22 5.24 -16.28 -2.67
C LEU A 22 3.88 -16.38 -1.97
N ALA A 23 2.88 -17.02 -2.55
CA ALA A 23 1.56 -17.13 -1.93
C ALA A 23 1.37 -18.39 -1.08
N VAL A 24 2.01 -19.50 -1.44
CA VAL A 24 1.78 -20.80 -0.78
C VAL A 24 2.86 -21.12 0.24
N HIS A 25 4.13 -21.02 -0.16
CA HIS A 25 5.25 -21.47 0.69
C HIS A 25 5.73 -20.39 1.65
N ARG A 26 5.68 -19.12 1.26
CA ARG A 26 6.20 -18.03 2.08
C ARG A 26 5.15 -17.56 3.10
N GLY A 27 5.11 -18.22 4.26
CA GLY A 27 4.16 -17.92 5.34
C GLY A 27 4.12 -16.46 5.83
N ARG A 28 5.17 -15.67 5.58
CA ARG A 28 5.24 -14.23 5.94
C ARG A 28 4.51 -13.31 4.96
N THR A 29 4.15 -13.77 3.76
CA THR A 29 3.51 -12.94 2.73
C THR A 29 2.06 -13.35 2.56
N ARG A 30 1.20 -12.91 3.48
CA ARG A 30 -0.26 -13.19 3.44
C ARG A 30 -1.10 -12.08 2.78
N SER A 31 -0.47 -11.01 2.30
CA SER A 31 -1.21 -9.89 1.70
C SER A 31 -1.42 -10.12 0.20
N PRO A 32 -2.68 -10.20 -0.28
CA PRO A 32 -2.98 -10.27 -1.71
C PRO A 32 -2.43 -9.05 -2.48
N GLN A 33 -2.31 -7.90 -1.82
CA GLN A 33 -1.71 -6.70 -2.42
C GLN A 33 -0.22 -6.91 -2.69
N THR A 34 0.50 -7.60 -1.78
CA THR A 34 1.91 -7.95 -2.03
C THR A 34 2.02 -8.89 -3.23
N TRP A 35 1.22 -9.94 -3.30
CA TRP A 35 1.22 -10.85 -4.46
C TRP A 35 0.93 -10.12 -5.76
N ARG A 36 -0.05 -9.21 -5.75
CA ARG A 36 -0.38 -8.39 -6.90
C ARG A 36 0.78 -7.49 -7.32
N ASN A 37 1.44 -6.83 -6.37
CA ASN A 37 2.60 -5.99 -6.66
C ASN A 37 3.75 -6.78 -7.29
N HIS A 38 4.01 -8.01 -6.80
CA HIS A 38 5.01 -8.89 -7.41
C HIS A 38 4.58 -9.35 -8.81
N GLY A 39 3.33 -9.78 -8.98
CA GLY A 39 2.81 -10.21 -10.28
C GLY A 39 2.83 -9.10 -11.33
N GLU A 40 2.41 -7.88 -10.97
CA GLU A 40 2.47 -6.72 -11.88
C GLU A 40 3.92 -6.36 -12.25
N ALA A 41 4.85 -6.42 -11.30
CA ALA A 41 6.27 -6.15 -11.58
C ALA A 41 6.91 -7.23 -12.47
N LEU A 42 6.60 -8.52 -12.24
CA LEU A 42 7.07 -9.62 -13.07
C LEU A 42 6.48 -9.53 -14.47
N ASN A 43 5.18 -9.26 -14.59
CA ASN A 43 4.51 -9.17 -15.87
C ASN A 43 5.12 -8.05 -16.74
N ASP A 44 5.33 -6.88 -16.16
CA ASP A 44 5.97 -5.75 -16.84
C ASP A 44 7.41 -6.07 -17.27
N PHE A 45 8.17 -6.77 -16.41
CA PHE A 45 9.56 -7.17 -16.72
C PHE A 45 9.64 -8.25 -17.81
N PHE A 46 8.86 -9.33 -17.70
CA PHE A 46 8.89 -10.43 -18.66
C PHE A 46 8.31 -10.01 -20.02
N ALA A 47 7.25 -9.19 -20.05
CA ALA A 47 6.78 -8.60 -21.31
C ALA A 47 7.86 -7.69 -21.96
N TRP A 48 8.61 -6.94 -21.15
CA TRP A 48 9.73 -6.14 -21.67
C TRP A 48 10.86 -7.00 -22.23
N LEU A 49 11.20 -8.12 -21.57
CA LEU A 49 12.21 -9.06 -22.04
C LEU A 49 11.81 -9.69 -23.38
N GLU A 50 10.56 -10.14 -23.47
CA GLU A 50 9.99 -10.76 -24.66
C GLU A 50 10.06 -9.83 -25.88
N VAL A 51 9.59 -8.58 -25.75
CA VAL A 51 9.66 -7.56 -26.81
C VAL A 51 11.11 -7.28 -27.25
N ARG A 52 12.09 -7.46 -26.35
CA ARG A 52 13.51 -7.20 -26.62
C ARG A 52 14.29 -8.45 -27.03
N GLY A 53 13.67 -9.63 -27.02
CA GLY A 53 14.35 -10.91 -27.25
C GLY A 53 15.48 -11.17 -26.23
N LEU A 54 15.30 -10.74 -24.98
CA LEU A 54 16.31 -10.87 -23.92
C LEU A 54 15.98 -12.03 -22.99
N ASP A 55 17.02 -12.74 -22.55
CA ASP A 55 16.90 -13.73 -21.49
C ASP A 55 16.96 -13.05 -20.11
N TRP A 56 16.03 -13.39 -19.22
CA TRP A 56 16.04 -12.93 -17.84
C TRP A 56 17.29 -13.38 -17.07
N GLN A 57 17.94 -14.49 -17.47
CA GLN A 57 19.18 -14.97 -16.87
C GLN A 57 20.42 -14.17 -17.32
N GLN A 58 20.29 -13.24 -18.28
CA GLN A 58 21.44 -12.46 -18.75
C GLN A 58 22.13 -11.72 -17.59
N GLY A 59 23.42 -12.03 -17.40
CA GLY A 59 24.25 -11.48 -16.33
C GLY A 59 24.26 -12.30 -15.04
N CYS A 60 23.50 -13.40 -14.95
CA CYS A 60 23.52 -14.33 -13.83
C CYS A 60 24.66 -15.35 -14.01
N GLN A 61 25.91 -14.91 -13.89
CA GLN A 61 27.10 -15.76 -14.03
C GLN A 61 28.00 -15.57 -12.82
N SER A 62 28.64 -16.64 -12.34
CA SER A 62 29.54 -16.58 -11.18
C SER A 62 30.79 -15.70 -11.43
N ASN A 63 31.16 -15.50 -12.70
CA ASN A 63 32.23 -14.60 -13.11
C ASN A 63 31.75 -13.73 -14.29
N PRO A 64 31.02 -12.63 -14.02
CA PRO A 64 30.41 -11.83 -15.08
C PRO A 64 31.49 -11.13 -15.93
N LEU A 65 31.37 -11.24 -17.25
CA LEU A 65 32.22 -10.50 -18.19
C LEU A 65 32.13 -8.98 -17.93
N PRO A 66 33.27 -8.26 -17.81
CA PRO A 66 33.26 -6.82 -17.67
C PRO A 66 32.49 -6.15 -18.82
N GLY A 67 31.62 -5.19 -18.49
CA GLY A 67 30.95 -4.33 -19.46
C GLY A 67 29.63 -4.87 -20.06
N LYS A 68 29.19 -6.09 -19.76
CA LYS A 68 27.86 -6.57 -20.17
C LYS A 68 26.82 -6.32 -19.07
N PRO A 69 25.81 -5.45 -19.28
CA PRO A 69 24.79 -5.22 -18.27
C PRO A 69 23.86 -6.44 -18.15
N SER A 70 23.39 -6.69 -16.92
CA SER A 70 22.36 -7.70 -16.69
C SER A 70 21.01 -7.26 -17.24
N ALA A 71 20.13 -8.23 -17.51
CA ALA A 71 18.76 -7.98 -17.92
C ALA A 71 18.04 -6.99 -16.97
N LEU A 72 18.27 -7.14 -15.67
CA LEU A 72 17.67 -6.29 -14.65
C LEU A 72 18.22 -4.85 -14.66
N ALA A 73 19.51 -4.67 -14.92
CA ALA A 73 20.12 -3.34 -15.10
C ALA A 73 19.62 -2.64 -16.37
N MET A 74 19.49 -3.40 -17.47
CA MET A 74 18.91 -2.90 -18.73
C MET A 74 17.45 -2.47 -18.53
N TYR A 75 16.64 -3.29 -17.84
CA TYR A 75 15.25 -2.97 -17.53
C TYR A 75 15.12 -1.69 -16.68
N ARG A 76 15.96 -1.52 -15.65
CA ARG A 76 16.02 -0.30 -14.84
C ARG A 76 16.28 0.93 -15.72
N ASN A 77 17.29 0.85 -16.58
CA ASN A 77 17.69 1.97 -17.43
C ASN A 77 16.61 2.31 -18.46
N TRP A 78 15.96 1.30 -19.03
CA TRP A 78 14.79 1.51 -19.89
C TRP A 78 13.63 2.15 -19.12
N SER A 79 13.33 1.68 -17.91
CA SER A 79 12.25 2.20 -17.07
C SER A 79 12.43 3.67 -16.68
N LEU A 80 13.66 4.19 -16.66
CA LEU A 80 13.94 5.61 -16.43
C LEU A 80 13.47 6.51 -17.58
N GLY A 81 13.52 6.01 -18.82
CA GLY A 81 13.06 6.71 -20.02
C GLY A 81 11.61 6.39 -20.39
N ALA A 82 11.02 5.36 -19.79
CA ALA A 82 9.66 4.93 -20.09
C ALA A 82 8.60 5.90 -19.54
N THR A 83 7.61 6.19 -20.36
CA THR A 83 6.44 7.01 -20.02
C THR A 83 5.24 6.13 -19.69
N VAL A 84 4.35 6.63 -18.83
CA VAL A 84 3.13 5.90 -18.46
C VAL A 84 2.07 6.05 -19.55
N VAL A 85 1.63 4.93 -20.12
CA VAL A 85 0.53 4.89 -21.09
C VAL A 85 -0.76 5.37 -20.42
N GLY A 86 -1.38 6.42 -20.97
CA GLY A 86 -2.67 6.97 -20.50
C GLY A 86 -2.59 8.13 -19.48
N ASP A 87 -1.40 8.47 -18.98
CA ASP A 87 -1.18 9.62 -18.08
C ASP A 87 -0.24 10.63 -18.75
N SER A 88 -0.77 11.37 -19.74
CA SER A 88 -0.19 12.54 -20.42
C SER A 88 1.28 12.48 -20.87
N GLY A 89 1.87 11.28 -21.04
CA GLY A 89 3.29 11.12 -21.37
C GLY A 89 4.24 11.33 -20.18
N ARG A 90 3.74 11.25 -18.95
CA ARG A 90 4.55 11.45 -17.74
C ARG A 90 5.54 10.29 -17.52
N ALA A 91 6.80 10.62 -17.25
CA ALA A 91 7.83 9.66 -16.90
C ALA A 91 7.51 8.91 -15.58
N LEU A 92 7.92 7.64 -15.51
CA LEU A 92 7.82 6.83 -14.30
C LEU A 92 8.61 7.45 -13.14
N LYS A 93 7.99 7.54 -11.96
CA LYS A 93 8.70 7.98 -10.74
C LYS A 93 9.76 6.95 -10.36
N ARG A 94 10.95 7.42 -9.96
CA ARG A 94 12.04 6.56 -9.45
C ARG A 94 11.60 5.65 -8.31
N SER A 95 10.68 6.09 -7.44
CA SER A 95 10.13 5.27 -6.35
C SER A 95 9.30 4.09 -6.87
N THR A 96 8.55 4.28 -7.96
CA THR A 96 7.82 3.19 -8.64
C THR A 96 8.80 2.19 -9.24
N ILE A 97 9.84 2.67 -9.93
CA ILE A 97 10.90 1.81 -10.48
C ILE A 97 11.56 1.00 -9.37
N ASN A 98 11.95 1.65 -8.26
CA ASN A 98 12.55 0.96 -7.10
C ASN A 98 11.60 -0.07 -6.46
N GLN A 99 10.29 0.17 -6.46
CA GLN A 99 9.30 -0.79 -5.96
C GLN A 99 9.21 -2.02 -6.88
N ARG A 100 9.22 -1.83 -8.20
CA ARG A 100 9.30 -2.93 -9.17
C ARG A 100 10.61 -3.71 -9.02
N LEU A 101 11.75 -3.02 -8.99
CA LEU A 101 13.07 -3.63 -8.76
C LEU A 101 13.12 -4.40 -7.44
N THR A 102 12.48 -3.91 -6.37
CA THR A 102 12.42 -4.66 -5.10
C THR A 102 11.67 -5.99 -5.27
N CYS A 103 10.61 -6.02 -6.09
CA CYS A 103 9.88 -7.25 -6.39
C CYS A 103 10.72 -8.21 -7.24
N LEU A 104 11.44 -7.69 -8.23
CA LEU A 104 12.33 -8.46 -9.11
C LEU A 104 13.54 -9.00 -8.37
N ILE A 105 14.19 -8.20 -7.51
CA ILE A 105 15.29 -8.65 -6.64
C ILE A 105 14.86 -9.84 -5.78
N ALA A 106 13.64 -9.82 -5.23
CA ALA A 106 13.12 -10.94 -4.46
C ALA A 106 12.89 -12.19 -5.32
N PHE A 107 12.47 -12.02 -6.58
CA PHE A 107 12.37 -13.11 -7.56
C PHE A 107 13.73 -13.72 -7.88
N TYR A 108 14.75 -12.92 -8.20
CA TYR A 108 16.09 -13.41 -8.49
C TYR A 108 16.74 -14.12 -7.29
N ARG A 109 16.57 -13.59 -6.06
CA ARG A 109 17.01 -14.27 -4.83
C ARG A 109 16.33 -15.61 -4.61
N TRP A 110 15.04 -15.70 -4.92
CA TRP A 110 14.34 -16.98 -4.90
C TRP A 110 14.89 -17.93 -5.98
N ALA A 111 15.14 -17.43 -7.19
CA ALA A 111 15.66 -18.23 -8.30
C ALA A 111 17.05 -18.80 -7.98
N GLU A 112 17.94 -17.99 -7.39
CA GLU A 112 19.25 -18.45 -6.91
C GLU A 112 19.09 -19.51 -5.81
N SER A 113 18.21 -19.30 -4.83
CA SER A 113 17.97 -20.29 -3.76
C SER A 113 17.42 -21.63 -4.28
N ARG A 114 16.84 -21.63 -5.48
CA ARG A 114 16.29 -22.80 -6.19
C ARG A 114 17.24 -23.33 -7.26
N GLN A 115 18.46 -22.79 -7.35
CA GLN A 115 19.48 -23.17 -8.34
C GLN A 115 19.01 -23.02 -9.79
N LEU A 116 18.05 -22.13 -10.05
CA LEU A 116 17.59 -21.79 -11.41
C LEU A 116 18.58 -20.87 -12.14
N ILE A 117 19.44 -20.19 -11.37
CA ILE A 117 20.56 -19.38 -11.85
C ILE A 117 21.79 -19.69 -10.98
N PRO A 118 23.01 -19.57 -11.53
CA PRO A 118 24.22 -19.91 -10.79
C PRO A 118 24.69 -18.80 -9.84
N ALA A 119 24.29 -17.55 -10.06
CA ALA A 119 24.62 -16.39 -9.22
C ALA A 119 23.66 -15.21 -9.48
N LEU A 120 23.54 -14.28 -8.53
CA LEU A 120 22.79 -13.03 -8.71
C LEU A 120 23.43 -12.11 -9.77
N PRO A 121 22.62 -11.38 -10.57
CA PRO A 121 23.11 -10.50 -11.63
C PRO A 121 23.52 -9.09 -11.12
N TRP A 122 23.90 -8.97 -9.85
CA TRP A 122 24.37 -7.73 -9.22
C TRP A 122 25.31 -8.05 -8.06
N MET A 123 26.13 -7.07 -7.69
CA MET A 123 26.96 -7.13 -6.49
C MET A 123 26.15 -6.67 -5.27
N GLU A 124 26.26 -7.41 -4.17
CA GLU A 124 25.73 -6.94 -2.89
C GLU A 124 26.75 -5.98 -2.25
N GLU A 125 26.29 -4.78 -1.90
CA GLU A 125 27.09 -3.82 -1.13
C GLU A 125 26.63 -3.86 0.33
N ASP A 126 27.54 -4.14 1.24
CA ASP A 126 27.33 -3.92 2.67
C ASP A 126 27.37 -2.42 2.95
N ARG A 127 26.20 -1.78 2.99
CA ARG A 127 26.09 -0.40 3.48
C ARG A 127 25.80 -0.42 4.98
N LEU A 128 26.50 0.41 5.74
CA LEU A 128 26.13 0.70 7.12
C LEU A 128 24.69 1.22 7.11
N ALA A 129 23.77 0.53 7.80
CA ALA A 129 22.40 1.01 7.91
C ALA A 129 22.40 2.39 8.57
N VAL A 130 21.67 3.33 7.97
CA VAL A 130 21.43 4.64 8.58
C VAL A 130 20.88 4.40 9.99
N GLN A 131 21.67 4.76 11.00
CA GLN A 131 21.27 4.60 12.40
C GLN A 131 19.95 5.36 12.60
N ARG A 132 18.95 4.67 13.13
CA ARG A 132 17.73 5.32 13.61
C ARG A 132 18.13 6.36 14.67
N PRO A 133 17.49 7.55 14.73
CA PRO A 133 17.77 8.52 15.78
C PRO A 133 17.65 7.84 17.16
N ALA A 134 18.61 8.17 18.03
CA ALA A 134 19.01 7.42 19.22
C ALA A 134 17.83 6.96 20.10
N ASP A 135 17.80 5.67 20.40
CA ASP A 135 16.96 5.09 21.45
C ASP A 135 17.78 4.97 22.74
N PHE A 136 17.12 5.12 23.89
CA PHE A 136 17.72 5.27 25.24
C PHE A 136 18.61 4.07 25.68
N MET A 137 18.61 2.96 24.94
CA MET A 137 19.34 1.72 25.24
C MET A 137 20.45 1.42 24.21
N ARG A 138 21.29 2.42 23.88
CA ARG A 138 22.40 2.27 22.91
C ARG A 138 23.52 1.36 23.40
N HIS A 139 23.75 1.29 24.72
CA HIS A 139 24.91 0.60 25.30
C HIS A 139 24.78 -0.93 25.32
N THR A 140 23.58 -1.46 25.12
CA THR A 140 23.28 -2.91 25.15
C THR A 140 23.24 -3.56 23.77
N ARG A 141 23.39 -2.80 22.68
CA ARG A 141 23.36 -3.34 21.30
C ARG A 141 24.54 -2.80 20.50
N ALA A 142 25.75 -3.22 20.89
CA ALA A 142 26.94 -3.01 20.09
C ALA A 142 26.93 -4.00 18.91
N GLY A 143 26.40 -3.55 17.78
CA GLY A 143 26.47 -4.27 16.52
C GLY A 143 26.04 -3.34 15.39
N ALA A 144 26.97 -2.97 14.52
CA ALA A 144 26.65 -2.24 13.30
C ALA A 144 25.65 -3.08 12.49
N GLN A 145 24.43 -2.57 12.32
CA GLN A 145 23.48 -3.21 11.41
C GLN A 145 23.91 -2.85 9.99
N TYR A 146 24.38 -3.83 9.24
CA TYR A 146 24.59 -3.67 7.81
C TYR A 146 23.23 -3.79 7.10
N ALA A 147 22.87 -2.77 6.34
CA ALA A 147 21.77 -2.85 5.39
C ALA A 147 22.36 -3.28 4.05
N ASN A 148 22.03 -4.50 3.64
CA ASN A 148 22.38 -5.03 2.34
C ASN A 148 21.74 -4.12 1.26
N SER A 149 22.57 -3.32 0.61
CA SER A 149 22.20 -2.39 -0.44
C SER A 149 22.60 -3.02 -1.77
N ASN A 150 21.73 -2.87 -2.77
CA ASN A 150 22.01 -3.35 -4.11
C ASN A 150 22.22 -2.12 -5.01
N ASP A 151 23.32 -2.10 -5.77
CA ASP A 151 23.67 -1.05 -6.74
C ASP A 151 22.60 -0.86 -7.83
N LEU A 152 21.69 -1.82 -7.97
CA LEU A 152 20.55 -1.68 -8.88
C LEU A 152 19.56 -0.58 -8.48
N LYS A 153 19.42 -0.23 -7.20
CA LYS A 153 18.38 0.72 -6.78
C LYS A 153 18.76 2.17 -7.10
N LEU A 154 17.82 2.90 -7.69
CA LEU A 154 17.99 4.31 -8.03
C LEU A 154 17.98 5.17 -6.76
N ARG A 155 18.84 6.20 -6.72
CA ARG A 155 18.82 7.19 -5.65
C ARG A 155 17.47 7.93 -5.64
N THR A 156 16.78 7.83 -4.51
CA THR A 156 15.52 8.52 -4.22
C THR A 156 15.66 9.31 -2.93
N TYR A 157 15.11 10.52 -2.90
CA TYR A 157 15.02 11.33 -1.68
C TYR A 157 13.67 11.08 -1.02
N THR A 158 13.67 10.91 0.30
CA THR A 158 12.42 10.82 1.06
C THR A 158 11.89 12.24 1.22
N GLU A 159 10.80 12.56 0.51
CA GLU A 159 10.09 13.83 0.74
C GLU A 159 9.57 13.84 2.18
N PRO A 160 9.64 14.99 2.89
CA PRO A 160 9.02 15.10 4.19
C PRO A 160 7.51 14.81 4.09
N PRO A 161 6.90 14.21 5.13
CA PRO A 161 5.48 13.94 5.12
C PRO A 161 4.72 15.26 4.90
N LYS A 162 3.80 15.26 3.93
CA LYS A 162 2.92 16.41 3.68
C LYS A 162 1.91 16.49 4.81
N LEU A 163 2.06 17.49 5.68
CA LEU A 163 1.15 17.75 6.79
C LEU A 163 0.12 18.79 6.36
N LEU A 164 -1.12 18.60 6.80
CA LEU A 164 -2.16 19.61 6.67
C LEU A 164 -2.06 20.59 7.84
N SER A 165 -2.12 21.89 7.54
CA SER A 165 -2.29 22.91 8.58
C SER A 165 -3.68 22.81 9.21
N LEU A 166 -3.87 23.39 10.40
CA LEU A 166 -5.18 23.43 11.04
C LEU A 166 -6.23 24.13 10.17
N ASP A 167 -5.85 25.17 9.43
CA ASP A 167 -6.77 25.87 8.55
C ASP A 167 -7.11 25.06 7.31
N GLN A 168 -6.14 24.34 6.73
CA GLN A 168 -6.41 23.38 5.66
C GLN A 168 -7.37 22.28 6.12
N CYS A 169 -7.23 21.78 7.34
CA CYS A 169 -8.17 20.82 7.94
C CYS A 169 -9.58 21.42 8.06
N LYS A 170 -9.71 22.66 8.56
CA LYS A 170 -11.01 23.34 8.66
C LYS A 170 -11.64 23.56 7.27
N HIS A 171 -10.86 23.98 6.28
CA HIS A 171 -11.32 24.13 4.90
C HIS A 171 -11.78 22.80 4.32
N LEU A 172 -11.01 21.72 4.51
CA LEU A 172 -11.36 20.39 4.04
C LEU A 172 -12.69 19.91 4.64
N ILE A 173 -12.91 20.08 5.95
CA ILE A 173 -14.18 19.67 6.60
C ILE A 173 -15.39 20.50 6.13
N ARG A 174 -15.17 21.75 5.73
CA ARG A 174 -16.22 22.64 5.20
C ARG A 174 -16.54 22.39 3.72
N ALA A 175 -15.65 21.74 2.97
CA ALA A 175 -15.83 21.48 1.55
C ALA A 175 -17.13 20.70 1.24
N PRO A 176 -17.71 20.88 0.04
CA PRO A 176 -18.96 20.23 -0.34
C PRO A 176 -18.75 18.73 -0.49
N MET A 177 -19.16 17.98 0.53
CA MET A 177 -19.12 16.51 0.55
C MET A 177 -20.31 15.93 1.31
N SER A 178 -20.67 14.68 0.98
CA SER A 178 -21.67 13.90 1.71
C SER A 178 -21.34 13.84 3.20
N HIS A 179 -22.36 13.71 4.04
CA HIS A 179 -22.18 13.67 5.49
C HIS A 179 -21.33 12.46 5.93
N ALA A 180 -21.46 11.31 5.27
CA ALA A 180 -20.60 10.14 5.42
C ALA A 180 -19.12 10.47 5.20
N VAL A 181 -18.77 11.05 4.04
CA VAL A 181 -17.37 11.40 3.71
C VAL A 181 -16.82 12.47 4.65
N ARG A 182 -17.66 13.41 5.12
CA ARG A 182 -17.26 14.42 6.11
C ARG A 182 -16.88 13.80 7.44
N LEU A 183 -17.71 12.89 7.96
CA LEU A 183 -17.42 12.15 9.19
C LEU A 183 -16.20 11.25 9.07
N MET A 184 -16.05 10.55 7.94
CA MET A 184 -14.84 9.77 7.66
C MET A 184 -13.59 10.64 7.70
N THR A 185 -13.64 11.81 7.07
CA THR A 185 -12.53 12.78 7.04
C THR A 185 -12.21 13.28 8.44
N ALA A 186 -13.22 13.69 9.22
CA ALA A 186 -13.03 14.17 10.58
C ALA A 186 -12.46 13.07 11.50
N LEU A 187 -12.95 11.84 11.37
CA LEU A 187 -12.44 10.69 12.11
C LEU A 187 -10.98 10.37 11.74
N MET A 188 -10.63 10.40 10.46
CA MET A 188 -9.24 10.21 10.00
C MET A 188 -8.31 11.29 10.52
N LEU A 189 -8.72 12.56 10.48
CA LEU A 189 -7.91 13.69 10.98
C LEU A 189 -7.71 13.62 12.50
N GLN A 190 -8.73 13.18 13.25
CA GLN A 190 -8.65 13.12 14.71
C GLN A 190 -7.89 11.88 15.22
N ALA A 191 -8.17 10.70 14.68
CA ALA A 191 -7.65 9.43 15.18
C ALA A 191 -6.44 8.89 14.39
N GLY A 192 -6.07 9.55 13.28
CA GLY A 192 -4.96 9.10 12.43
C GLY A 192 -5.24 7.74 11.79
N LEU A 193 -6.49 7.52 11.38
CA LEU A 193 -6.88 6.29 10.67
C LEU A 193 -6.39 6.31 9.23
N ARG A 194 -5.90 5.16 8.76
CA ARG A 194 -5.65 4.95 7.32
C ARG A 194 -6.98 4.86 6.58
N ASN A 195 -6.92 5.08 5.27
CA ASN A 195 -8.10 5.01 4.41
C ASN A 195 -8.82 3.64 4.50
N GLU A 196 -8.06 2.54 4.51
CA GLU A 196 -8.60 1.18 4.69
C GLU A 196 -9.25 0.97 6.07
N GLU A 197 -8.59 1.44 7.13
CA GLU A 197 -9.09 1.38 8.50
C GLU A 197 -10.40 2.19 8.63
N CYS A 198 -10.49 3.37 8.01
CA CYS A 198 -11.68 4.20 8.07
C CYS A 198 -12.87 3.61 7.27
N ARG A 199 -12.63 3.08 6.06
CA ARG A 199 -13.69 2.51 5.22
C ARG A 199 -14.29 1.22 5.80
N SER A 200 -13.47 0.43 6.49
CA SER A 200 -13.87 -0.82 7.14
C SER A 200 -14.23 -0.64 8.62
N PHE A 201 -14.27 0.61 9.11
CA PHE A 201 -14.52 0.89 10.51
C PHE A 201 -15.87 0.28 10.95
N PRO A 202 -15.90 -0.52 12.02
CA PRO A 202 -17.07 -1.31 12.33
C PRO A 202 -18.08 -0.51 13.16
N ARG A 203 -19.36 -0.84 13.00
CA ARG A 203 -20.45 -0.19 13.75
C ARG A 203 -20.35 -0.47 15.26
N ASN A 204 -19.90 -1.67 15.64
CA ASN A 204 -19.85 -2.09 17.05
C ASN A 204 -18.94 -1.21 17.93
N TYR A 205 -17.98 -0.48 17.35
CA TYR A 205 -17.13 0.47 18.08
C TYR A 205 -17.84 1.77 18.48
N VAL A 206 -19.06 2.00 17.96
CA VAL A 206 -19.78 3.25 18.19
C VAL A 206 -20.93 3.03 19.17
N PHE A 207 -20.88 3.74 20.28
CA PHE A 207 -21.87 3.71 21.36
C PHE A 207 -22.30 5.12 21.76
N ASN A 208 -23.35 5.27 22.57
CA ASN A 208 -23.78 6.56 23.07
C ASN A 208 -22.84 7.03 24.21
N PRO A 209 -22.04 8.09 24.03
CA PRO A 209 -21.11 8.52 25.07
C PRO A 209 -21.76 9.44 26.11
N ALA A 210 -23.08 9.66 26.11
CA ALA A 210 -23.76 10.63 26.98
C ALA A 210 -23.48 10.49 28.49
N ARG A 211 -23.10 9.29 28.95
CA ARG A 211 -22.74 9.01 30.35
C ARG A 211 -21.27 9.28 30.68
N LEU A 212 -20.44 9.56 29.68
CA LEU A 212 -19.02 9.89 29.82
C LEU A 212 -18.81 11.41 29.90
N ASN A 213 -17.67 11.84 30.43
CA ASN A 213 -17.35 13.26 30.49
C ASN A 213 -17.02 13.77 29.09
N ARG A 214 -17.53 14.96 28.73
CA ARG A 214 -17.29 15.60 27.43
C ARG A 214 -15.81 15.87 27.13
N ARG A 215 -14.98 15.95 28.17
CA ARG A 215 -13.53 16.15 28.06
C ARG A 215 -12.76 14.84 27.81
N ASP A 216 -13.41 13.68 27.93
CA ASP A 216 -12.75 12.40 27.83
C ASP A 216 -12.26 12.10 26.40
N ARG A 217 -11.11 11.44 26.34
CA ARG A 217 -10.62 10.76 25.15
C ARG A 217 -11.03 9.30 25.23
N ILE A 218 -11.92 8.90 24.34
CA ILE A 218 -12.43 7.53 24.29
C ILE A 218 -11.40 6.66 23.59
N ARG A 219 -10.88 5.67 24.33
CA ARG A 219 -9.96 4.67 23.83
C ARG A 219 -10.69 3.66 22.95
N LEU A 220 -10.18 3.43 21.75
CA LEU A 220 -10.68 2.41 20.83
C LEU A 220 -9.55 1.47 20.47
N ASP A 221 -9.70 0.20 20.83
CA ASP A 221 -8.74 -0.85 20.49
C ASP A 221 -9.16 -1.46 19.15
N LEU A 222 -8.48 -1.07 18.08
CA LEU A 222 -8.73 -1.56 16.73
C LEU A 222 -8.14 -2.96 16.59
N ARG A 223 -8.99 -3.93 16.25
CA ARG A 223 -8.62 -5.33 16.08
C ARG A 223 -8.89 -5.84 14.65
N PRO A 224 -8.03 -6.73 14.10
CA PRO A 224 -8.16 -7.22 12.74
C PRO A 224 -9.40 -8.10 12.52
N GLU A 225 -10.00 -8.66 13.57
CA GLU A 225 -11.22 -9.48 13.46
C GLU A 225 -12.45 -8.64 13.07
N HIS A 226 -12.42 -7.33 13.31
CA HIS A 226 -13.57 -6.46 13.08
C HIS A 226 -13.41 -5.54 11.86
N MET A 227 -12.18 -5.32 11.37
CA MET A 227 -11.90 -4.32 10.34
C MET A 227 -10.56 -4.56 9.63
N GLU A 228 -10.37 -3.91 8.47
CA GLU A 228 -9.10 -3.95 7.74
C GLU A 228 -8.04 -3.13 8.48
N LEU A 229 -6.96 -3.80 8.89
CA LEU A 229 -5.78 -3.17 9.48
C LEU A 229 -4.54 -3.49 8.65
N LYS A 230 -3.62 -2.53 8.57
CA LYS A 230 -2.35 -2.76 7.87
C LYS A 230 -1.55 -3.86 8.59
N TYR A 231 -1.28 -4.94 7.87
CA TYR A 231 -0.57 -6.13 8.36
C TYR A 231 -1.26 -6.83 9.54
N ASP A 232 -2.58 -6.69 9.68
CA ASP A 232 -3.37 -7.28 10.76
C ASP A 232 -2.84 -6.95 12.16
N ARG A 233 -2.18 -5.80 12.30
CA ARG A 233 -1.59 -5.38 13.57
C ARG A 233 -2.62 -4.61 14.39
N PRO A 234 -3.07 -5.13 15.55
CA PRO A 234 -3.96 -4.39 16.42
C PRO A 234 -3.28 -3.13 16.93
N ARG A 235 -4.05 -2.05 17.09
CA ARG A 235 -3.56 -0.79 17.63
C ARG A 235 -4.66 -0.01 18.32
N THR A 236 -4.28 0.82 19.27
CA THR A 236 -5.20 1.71 19.95
C THR A 236 -5.22 3.08 19.28
N VAL A 237 -6.41 3.66 19.18
CA VAL A 237 -6.61 5.07 18.81
C VAL A 237 -7.50 5.75 19.84
N TYR A 238 -7.49 7.07 19.84
CA TYR A 238 -8.33 7.87 20.73
C TYR A 238 -9.21 8.79 19.90
N VAL A 239 -10.49 8.85 20.26
CA VAL A 239 -11.46 9.79 19.68
C VAL A 239 -12.01 10.70 20.76
N SER A 240 -12.45 11.91 20.39
CA SER A 240 -13.13 12.77 21.36
C SER A 240 -14.53 12.26 21.66
N TRP A 241 -15.05 12.64 22.82
CA TRP A 241 -16.47 12.50 23.13
C TRP A 241 -17.38 13.04 22.02
N GLN A 242 -17.07 14.23 21.50
CA GLN A 242 -17.85 14.88 20.43
C GLN A 242 -17.89 14.04 19.16
N MET A 243 -16.75 13.47 18.76
CA MET A 243 -16.68 12.57 17.61
C MET A 243 -17.52 11.32 17.83
N MET A 244 -17.41 10.68 19.00
CA MET A 244 -18.22 9.50 19.32
C MET A 244 -19.72 9.82 19.30
N MET A 245 -20.12 10.99 19.80
CA MET A 245 -21.50 11.45 19.77
C MET A 245 -22.00 11.66 18.33
N GLU A 246 -21.20 12.30 17.47
CA GLU A 246 -21.54 12.49 16.06
C GLU A 246 -21.65 11.16 15.31
N LEU A 247 -20.74 10.20 15.55
CA LEU A 247 -20.84 8.86 15.00
C LEU A 247 -22.09 8.13 15.52
N HIS A 248 -22.44 8.29 16.79
CA HIS A 248 -23.66 7.69 17.34
C HIS A 248 -24.93 8.26 16.68
N GLN A 249 -25.01 9.58 16.54
CA GLN A 249 -26.11 10.27 15.83
C GLN A 249 -26.17 9.87 14.35
N TYR A 250 -25.02 9.77 13.68
CA TYR A 250 -24.91 9.34 12.29
C TYR A 250 -25.56 7.97 12.06
N VAL A 251 -25.41 7.06 13.02
CA VAL A 251 -26.01 5.73 12.89
C VAL A 251 -27.49 5.71 13.24
N ARG A 252 -27.93 6.49 14.22
CA ARG A 252 -29.34 6.51 14.63
C ARG A 252 -30.22 7.28 13.65
N PHE A 253 -29.77 8.44 13.21
CA PHE A 253 -30.58 9.42 12.48
C PHE A 253 -29.95 9.89 11.15
N GLY A 254 -28.67 9.58 10.93
CA GLY A 254 -27.91 10.09 9.79
C GLY A 254 -28.12 9.34 8.47
N GLU A 255 -27.26 9.68 7.51
CA GLU A 255 -27.21 9.08 6.16
C GLU A 255 -27.09 7.54 6.21
N ARG A 256 -26.40 6.98 7.22
CA ARG A 256 -26.30 5.53 7.39
C ARG A 256 -27.66 4.89 7.69
N ALA A 257 -28.46 5.47 8.60
CA ALA A 257 -29.76 4.92 8.97
C ALA A 257 -30.69 4.82 7.75
N ARG A 258 -30.71 5.88 6.93
CA ARG A 258 -31.46 5.93 5.67
C ARG A 258 -30.95 4.92 4.64
N ARG A 259 -29.64 4.77 4.51
CA ARG A 259 -29.02 3.82 3.57
C ARG A 259 -29.15 2.36 3.98
N ALA A 260 -29.17 2.09 5.28
CA ALA A 260 -29.36 0.75 5.81
C ALA A 260 -30.82 0.28 5.70
N SER A 261 -31.79 1.20 5.79
CA SER A 261 -33.22 0.89 5.65
C SER A 261 -33.67 0.74 4.20
N GLY A 262 -33.07 1.49 3.26
CA GLY A 262 -33.39 1.41 1.83
C GLY A 262 -32.71 0.27 1.05
N ASN A 263 -31.88 -0.55 1.70
CA ASN A 263 -31.16 -1.65 1.05
C ASN A 263 -31.78 -2.99 1.47
N ALA A 264 -32.02 -3.89 0.51
CA ALA A 264 -32.43 -5.29 0.76
C ALA A 264 -31.38 -6.08 1.56
N ASN A 265 -30.16 -5.56 1.68
CA ASN A 265 -29.05 -6.19 2.39
C ASN A 265 -28.98 -5.71 3.86
N THR A 266 -30.01 -6.06 4.63
CA THR A 266 -30.14 -5.82 6.07
C THR A 266 -29.12 -6.64 6.86
N GLY A 267 -27.94 -6.06 7.12
CA GLY A 267 -26.90 -6.76 7.90
C GLY A 267 -25.51 -6.15 7.87
N GLN A 268 -25.32 -4.98 7.25
CA GLN A 268 -24.00 -4.37 7.11
C GLN A 268 -23.41 -3.98 8.48
N THR A 269 -22.29 -4.63 8.83
CA THR A 269 -21.54 -4.41 10.07
C THR A 269 -20.63 -3.18 10.02
N VAL A 270 -20.33 -2.67 8.82
CA VAL A 270 -19.51 -1.48 8.63
C VAL A 270 -20.28 -0.20 9.00
N LEU A 271 -19.54 0.79 9.49
CA LEU A 271 -20.08 2.07 9.92
C LEU A 271 -20.48 2.94 8.74
N PHE A 272 -19.61 3.09 7.74
CA PHE A 272 -19.81 4.00 6.62
C PHE A 272 -20.28 3.25 5.36
N LEU A 273 -21.44 3.64 4.85
CA LEU A 273 -22.06 3.07 3.65
C LEU A 273 -22.01 4.06 2.49
N ASN A 274 -21.83 3.54 1.28
CA ASN A 274 -21.89 4.30 0.02
C ASN A 274 -23.36 4.65 -0.33
N ARG A 275 -23.57 5.36 -1.45
CA ARG A 275 -24.91 5.79 -1.90
C ARG A 275 -25.91 4.64 -2.09
N ASP A 276 -25.41 3.46 -2.42
CA ASP A 276 -26.19 2.24 -2.69
C ASP A 276 -26.40 1.41 -1.40
N GLY A 277 -26.00 1.93 -0.23
CA GLY A 277 -26.11 1.23 1.04
C GLY A 277 -25.12 0.08 1.22
N ALA A 278 -24.07 0.02 0.41
CA ALA A 278 -23.01 -0.99 0.46
C ALA A 278 -21.69 -0.41 1.03
N PRO A 279 -20.71 -1.24 1.43
CA PRO A 279 -19.40 -0.76 1.88
C PRO A 279 -18.66 0.08 0.82
N PHE A 280 -17.82 1.02 1.27
CA PHE A 280 -16.98 1.82 0.36
C PHE A 280 -15.91 0.96 -0.32
N SER A 281 -15.80 1.08 -1.65
CA SER A 281 -14.72 0.44 -2.41
C SER A 281 -13.34 0.97 -2.02
N LYS A 282 -12.27 0.21 -2.36
CA LYS A 282 -10.87 0.60 -2.09
C LYS A 282 -10.50 1.99 -2.59
N LYS A 283 -11.10 2.42 -3.71
CA LYS A 283 -10.86 3.74 -4.31
C LYS A 283 -11.93 4.77 -3.94
N GLY A 284 -13.02 4.38 -3.27
CA GLY A 284 -14.21 5.21 -3.06
C GLY A 284 -13.91 6.54 -2.34
N LEU A 285 -13.21 6.48 -1.21
CA LEU A 285 -12.86 7.69 -0.46
C LEU A 285 -11.85 8.58 -1.21
N ASN A 286 -10.86 7.99 -1.88
CA ASN A 286 -9.91 8.75 -2.69
C ASN A 286 -10.59 9.40 -3.91
N ASN A 287 -11.57 8.74 -4.51
CA ASN A 287 -12.38 9.32 -5.59
C ASN A 287 -13.20 10.50 -5.06
N ALA A 288 -13.76 10.39 -3.85
CA ALA A 288 -14.50 11.50 -3.21
C ALA A 288 -13.59 12.71 -3.00
N PHE A 289 -12.37 12.52 -2.49
CA PHE A 289 -11.40 13.63 -2.36
C PHE A 289 -10.96 14.21 -3.71
N ARG A 290 -10.77 13.37 -4.74
CA ARG A 290 -10.42 13.87 -6.09
C ARG A 290 -11.50 14.77 -6.68
N ARG A 291 -12.79 14.50 -6.40
CA ARG A 291 -13.90 15.34 -6.85
C ARG A 291 -13.88 16.74 -6.25
N LEU A 292 -13.31 16.92 -5.05
CA LEU A 292 -13.14 18.24 -4.45
C LEU A 292 -12.19 19.15 -5.24
N ASN A 293 -11.29 18.54 -6.03
CA ASN A 293 -10.35 19.26 -6.89
C ASN A 293 -10.85 19.37 -8.34
N SER A 294 -12.06 18.90 -8.66
CA SER A 294 -12.61 19.00 -10.01
C SER A 294 -13.36 20.33 -10.17
N PRO A 295 -13.13 21.09 -11.25
CA PRO A 295 -13.74 22.41 -11.48
C PRO A 295 -15.26 22.38 -11.71
N LEU A 296 -15.89 21.20 -11.76
CA LEU A 296 -17.33 21.02 -12.00
C LEU A 296 -18.19 21.07 -10.71
N CYS A 297 -17.62 21.51 -9.59
CA CYS A 297 -18.33 21.66 -8.31
C CYS A 297 -18.11 23.04 -7.67
N ALA A 298 -17.78 24.06 -8.48
CA ALA A 298 -17.83 25.47 -8.10
C ALA A 298 -19.13 26.08 -8.62
#